data_AF-A0A2N2WVD5-F1
#
_entry.id   AF-A0A2N2WVD5-F1
#
_cell.length_a   1.000
_cell.length_b   1.000
_cell.length_c   1.000
_cell.angle_alpha   90.00
_cell.angle_beta   90.00
_cell.angle_gamma   90.00
#
_symmetry.space_group_name_H-M   'P 1'
#
loop_
_entity.id
_entity.type
_entity.pdbx_description
1 polymer ?
#
loop_
_entity_poly.entity_id
_entity_poly.type
_entity_poly.pdbx_seq_one_letter_code
_entity_poly.pdbx_strand_id
1 'polypeptide(L)'
;MKKIAKFEYHFNKMNVMGEKTEIIICLGSSCFARGNKKTVQAIESYLNEHNLKGRVYFHGGHCFGNCDSGPILKVNDRFYERVDSFNVIDILAKELDD
;
A
#
# COMPACT_ATOMS: atom_id res chain seq x y z
N MET A 1 14.46 -35.28 -13.21
CA MET A 1 15.40 -34.44 -12.43
C MET A 1 15.28 -32.93 -12.75
N LYS A 2 15.21 -32.48 -14.01
CA LYS A 2 15.11 -31.02 -14.35
C LYS A 2 13.82 -30.30 -13.90
N LYS A 3 12.70 -31.01 -13.65
CA LYS A 3 11.43 -30.40 -13.20
C LYS A 3 11.46 -29.92 -11.74
N ILE A 4 12.21 -30.61 -10.89
CA ILE A 4 12.29 -30.32 -9.44
C ILE A 4 13.05 -29.00 -9.22
N ALA A 5 14.20 -28.84 -9.87
CA ALA A 5 14.99 -27.61 -9.82
C ALA A 5 14.24 -26.37 -10.35
N LYS A 6 13.34 -26.54 -11.33
CA LYS A 6 12.50 -25.44 -11.83
C LYS A 6 11.41 -25.07 -10.82
N PHE A 7 10.75 -26.06 -10.20
CA PHE A 7 9.78 -25.82 -9.14
C PHE A 7 10.42 -25.18 -7.90
N GLU A 8 11.57 -25.69 -7.46
CA GLU A 8 12.36 -25.10 -6.36
C GLU A 8 12.82 -23.68 -6.72
N TYR A 9 13.28 -23.42 -7.94
CA TYR A 9 13.64 -22.05 -8.36
C TYR A 9 12.43 -21.11 -8.33
N HIS A 10 11.25 -21.55 -8.79
CA HIS A 10 10.04 -20.74 -8.73
C HIS A 10 9.53 -20.53 -7.30
N PHE A 11 9.54 -21.57 -6.47
CA PHE A 11 9.15 -21.53 -5.06
C PHE A 11 10.10 -20.64 -4.25
N ASN A 12 11.40 -20.79 -4.46
CA ASN A 12 12.42 -19.98 -3.80
C ASN A 12 12.37 -18.53 -4.33
N LYS A 13 12.06 -18.29 -5.61
CA LYS A 13 11.81 -16.94 -6.13
C LYS A 13 10.55 -16.29 -5.53
N MET A 14 9.52 -17.09 -5.22
CA MET A 14 8.34 -16.60 -4.48
C MET A 14 8.67 -16.29 -3.00
N ASN A 15 9.53 -17.09 -2.35
CA ASN A 15 10.02 -16.82 -0.99
C ASN A 15 11.10 -15.73 -0.90
N VAL A 16 11.80 -15.42 -2.00
CA VAL A 16 12.82 -14.36 -2.09
C VAL A 16 12.18 -13.00 -2.41
N MET A 17 10.92 -12.96 -2.83
CA MET A 17 10.10 -11.75 -2.75
C MET A 17 9.62 -11.64 -1.30
N GLY A 18 10.49 -11.13 -0.42
CA GLY A 18 10.14 -10.87 0.98
C GLY A 18 8.78 -10.16 1.08
N GLU A 19 8.00 -10.51 2.11
CA GLU A 19 6.67 -9.94 2.32
C GLU A 19 6.72 -8.43 2.11
N LYS A 20 6.08 -7.97 1.04
CA LYS A 20 5.97 -6.55 0.77
C LYS A 20 4.99 -5.96 1.76
N THR A 21 5.29 -4.78 2.29
CA THR A 21 4.31 -4.01 3.05
C THR A 21 3.12 -3.72 2.14
N GLU A 22 1.94 -4.18 2.54
CA GLU A 22 0.70 -3.95 1.79
C GLU A 22 0.13 -2.59 2.19
N ILE A 23 -0.16 -1.77 1.20
CA ILE A 23 -0.81 -0.46 1.39
C ILE A 23 -2.06 -0.40 0.52
N ILE A 24 -3.21 -0.20 1.16
CA ILE A 24 -4.51 -0.16 0.49
C ILE A 24 -5.19 1.17 0.76
N ILE A 25 -5.45 1.95 -0.30
CA ILE A 25 -6.27 3.17 -0.20
C ILE A 25 -7.71 2.87 -0.62
N CYS A 26 -8.70 3.27 0.19
CA CYS A 26 -10.10 3.12 -0.18
C CYS A 26 -10.42 4.00 -1.40
N LEU A 27 -10.90 3.39 -2.49
CA LEU A 27 -11.32 4.08 -3.71
C LEU A 27 -12.85 4.27 -3.82
N GLY A 28 -13.60 3.96 -2.77
CA GLY A 28 -15.05 4.15 -2.73
C GLY A 28 -15.47 5.61 -2.90
N SER A 29 -16.71 5.83 -3.36
CA SER A 29 -17.25 7.16 -3.68
C SER A 29 -17.13 8.18 -2.53
N SER A 30 -17.37 7.76 -1.28
CA SER A 30 -17.23 8.63 -0.10
C SER A 30 -15.78 9.05 0.15
N CYS A 31 -14.81 8.15 -0.03
CA CYS A 31 -13.39 8.51 0.10
C CYS A 31 -12.92 9.38 -1.08
N PHE A 32 -13.45 9.12 -2.27
CA PHE A 32 -13.19 9.94 -3.46
C PHE A 32 -13.71 11.37 -3.30
N ALA A 33 -14.96 11.54 -2.87
CA ALA A 33 -15.56 12.85 -2.62
C ALA A 33 -14.79 13.67 -1.56
N ARG A 34 -14.09 12.98 -0.64
CA ARG A 34 -13.22 13.59 0.39
C ARG A 34 -11.76 13.78 -0.06
N GLY A 35 -11.46 13.54 -1.34
CA GLY A 35 -10.18 13.94 -1.94
C GLY A 35 -9.10 12.86 -2.01
N ASN A 36 -9.43 11.58 -1.88
CA ASN A 36 -8.42 10.49 -1.95
C ASN A 36 -7.55 10.50 -3.22
N LYS A 37 -8.00 11.13 -4.32
CA LYS A 37 -7.24 11.25 -5.56
C LYS A 37 -5.89 11.94 -5.34
N LYS A 38 -5.86 12.99 -4.51
CA LYS A 38 -4.61 13.68 -4.17
C LYS A 38 -3.74 12.81 -3.26
N THR A 39 -4.36 12.06 -2.35
CA THR A 39 -3.67 11.10 -1.47
C THR A 39 -3.00 9.99 -2.30
N VAL A 40 -3.67 9.44 -3.31
CA VAL A 40 -3.08 8.44 -4.22
C VAL A 40 -1.84 8.99 -4.90
N GLN A 41 -1.92 10.20 -5.46
CA GLN A 41 -0.78 10.85 -6.12
C GLN A 41 0.39 11.06 -5.15
N ALA A 42 0.11 11.51 -3.92
CA ALA A 42 1.13 11.70 -2.89
C ALA A 42 1.83 10.38 -2.51
N ILE A 43 1.07 9.29 -2.35
CA ILE A 43 1.62 7.96 -2.07
C ILE A 43 2.50 7.50 -3.24
N GLU A 44 2.01 7.60 -4.48
CA GLU A 44 2.78 7.19 -5.66
C GLU A 44 4.10 7.96 -5.79
N SER A 45 4.07 9.28 -5.58
CA SER A 45 5.27 10.12 -5.57
C SER A 45 6.26 9.69 -4.49
N TYR A 46 5.80 9.55 -3.24
CA TYR A 46 6.64 9.12 -2.13
C TYR A 46 7.31 7.77 -2.40
N LEU A 47 6.54 6.76 -2.86
CA LEU A 47 7.09 5.43 -3.16
C LEU A 47 8.12 5.46 -4.30
N ASN A 48 7.97 6.37 -5.27
CA ASN A 48 8.93 6.57 -6.36
C ASN A 48 10.21 7.24 -5.87
N GLU A 49 10.07 8.36 -5.17
CA GLU A 49 11.20 9.17 -4.67
C GLU A 49 12.09 8.37 -3.70
N HIS A 50 11.49 7.48 -2.91
CA HIS A 50 12.19 6.63 -1.94
C HIS A 50 12.56 5.24 -2.48
N ASN A 51 12.35 4.96 -3.77
CA ASN A 51 12.66 3.67 -4.42
C ASN A 51 11.99 2.44 -3.73
N LEU A 52 10.75 2.61 -3.25
CA LEU A 52 10.04 1.61 -2.42
C LEU A 52 9.22 0.59 -3.22
N LYS A 53 9.14 0.69 -4.55
CA LYS A 53 8.37 -0.23 -5.42
C LYS A 53 8.71 -1.71 -5.26
N GLY A 54 9.95 -2.01 -4.87
CA GLY A 54 10.40 -3.38 -4.58
C GLY A 54 9.91 -3.93 -3.24
N ARG A 55 9.60 -3.04 -2.27
CA ARG A 55 9.28 -3.36 -0.87
C ARG A 55 7.80 -3.16 -0.52
N VAL A 56 7.07 -2.37 -1.31
CA VAL A 56 5.67 -2.02 -1.07
C VAL A 56 4.77 -2.58 -2.16
N TYR A 57 3.62 -3.12 -1.77
CA TYR A 57 2.51 -3.44 -2.66
C TYR A 57 1.37 -2.43 -2.41
N PHE A 58 1.36 -1.36 -3.20
CA PHE A 58 0.34 -0.31 -3.11
C PHE A 58 -0.77 -0.54 -4.14
N HIS A 59 -2.02 -0.56 -3.70
CA HIS A 59 -3.18 -0.68 -4.58
C HIS A 59 -4.44 -0.02 -4.00
N GLY A 60 -5.46 0.12 -4.85
CA GLY A 60 -6.79 0.52 -4.43
C GLY A 60 -7.57 -0.63 -3.80
N GLY A 61 -8.41 -0.31 -2.83
CA GLY A 61 -9.34 -1.24 -2.18
C GLY A 61 -10.78 -0.77 -2.25
N HIS A 62 -11.69 -1.70 -1.94
CA HIS A 62 -13.10 -1.40 -1.70
C HIS A 62 -13.32 -0.75 -0.34
N CYS A 63 -14.57 -0.42 -0.04
CA CYS A 63 -14.96 0.20 1.22
C CYS A 63 -14.60 -0.69 2.42
N PHE A 64 -14.08 -0.08 3.49
CA PHE A 64 -13.77 -0.73 4.77
C PHE A 64 -14.89 -0.56 5.81
N GLY A 65 -16.08 -0.12 5.41
CA GLY A 65 -17.23 0.08 6.29
C GLY A 65 -17.19 1.35 7.17
N ASN A 66 -16.15 2.18 7.06
CA ASN A 66 -15.95 3.37 7.89
C ASN A 66 -15.97 4.69 7.08
N CYS A 67 -17.04 4.91 6.31
CA CYS A 67 -17.14 6.06 5.38
C CYS A 67 -17.15 7.44 6.07
N ASP A 68 -17.59 7.51 7.33
CA ASP A 68 -17.68 8.76 8.10
C ASP A 68 -16.31 9.31 8.46
N SER A 69 -15.33 8.42 8.63
CA SER A 69 -13.93 8.75 8.88
C SER A 69 -13.05 8.72 7.62
N GLY A 70 -13.62 8.61 6.42
CA GLY A 70 -12.83 8.58 5.19
C GLY A 70 -12.08 9.90 4.90
N PRO A 71 -11.04 9.89 4.02
CA PRO A 71 -10.47 8.72 3.34
C PRO A 71 -9.74 7.75 4.28
N ILE A 72 -9.81 6.47 3.96
CA ILE A 72 -9.20 5.39 4.76
C ILE A 72 -8.00 4.81 4.00
N LEU A 73 -6.86 4.71 4.69
CA LEU A 73 -5.68 4.00 4.27
C LEU A 73 -5.46 2.82 5.21
N LYS A 74 -5.14 1.64 4.66
CA LYS A 74 -4.70 0.47 5.42
C LYS A 74 -3.23 0.22 5.10
N VAL A 75 -2.39 0.03 6.12
CA VAL A 75 -0.98 -0.34 6.00
C VAL A 75 -0.77 -1.60 6.82
N ASN A 76 -0.50 -2.73 6.16
CA ASN A 76 -0.61 -4.07 6.75
C ASN A 76 -1.92 -4.17 7.56
N ASP A 77 -1.90 -4.50 8.84
CA ASP A 77 -3.13 -4.63 9.65
C ASP A 77 -3.63 -3.33 10.30
N ARG A 78 -2.94 -2.20 10.06
CA ARG A 78 -3.27 -0.90 10.68
C ARG A 78 -4.15 -0.05 9.77
N PHE A 79 -5.19 0.54 10.36
CA PHE A 79 -6.05 1.51 9.69
C PHE A 79 -5.70 2.93 10.08
N TYR A 80 -5.70 3.79 9.08
CA TYR A 80 -5.51 5.22 9.18
C TYR A 80 -6.74 5.93 8.62
N GLU A 81 -7.28 6.85 9.41
CA GLU A 81 -8.51 7.57 9.13
C GLU A 81 -8.22 9.02 8.74
N ARG A 82 -9.16 9.65 8.02
CA ARG A 82 -9.11 11.05 7.59
C ARG A 82 -7.79 11.38 6.89
N VAL A 83 -7.32 10.44 6.06
CA VAL A 83 -6.03 10.55 5.37
C VAL A 83 -6.14 11.52 4.20
N ASP A 84 -5.19 12.44 4.09
CA ASP A 84 -5.07 13.43 3.02
C ASP A 84 -3.66 13.42 2.41
N SER A 85 -3.42 14.30 1.44
CA SER A 85 -2.12 14.38 0.74
C SER A 85 -0.96 14.88 1.60
N PHE A 86 -1.22 15.43 2.79
CA PHE A 86 -0.20 15.95 3.70
C PHE A 86 0.14 14.90 4.76
N ASN A 87 -0.85 14.45 5.53
CA ASN A 87 -0.62 13.53 6.65
C ASN A 87 -0.19 12.12 6.18
N VAL A 88 -0.48 11.76 4.92
CA VAL A 88 -0.07 10.47 4.37
C VAL A 88 1.45 10.32 4.32
N ILE A 89 2.19 11.42 4.13
CA ILE A 89 3.66 11.38 4.08
C ILE A 89 4.22 10.96 5.45
N ASP A 90 3.70 11.53 6.53
CA ASP A 90 4.11 11.18 7.89
C ASP A 90 3.74 9.73 8.24
N ILE A 91 2.57 9.26 7.79
CA ILE A 91 2.14 7.87 7.95
C ILE A 91 3.10 6.93 7.24
N LEU A 92 3.45 7.23 5.98
CA LEU A 92 4.35 6.40 5.18
C LEU A 92 5.76 6.38 5.78
N ALA A 93 6.30 7.53 6.17
CA ALA A 93 7.61 7.62 6.81
C ALA A 93 7.63 6.77 8.09
N LYS A 94 6.61 6.90 8.95
CA LYS A 94 6.51 6.10 10.17
C LYS A 94 6.44 4.59 9.94
N GLU A 95 5.75 4.14 8.89
CA GLU A 95 5.52 2.71 8.65
C GLU A 95 6.56 2.05 7.75
N LEU A 96 7.38 2.83 7.02
CA LEU A 96 8.30 2.33 6.00
C LEU A 96 9.77 2.71 6.20
N ASP A 97 10.07 3.69 7.04
CA ASP A 97 11.44 3.99 7.45
C ASP A 97 11.80 3.07 8.63
N ASP A 98 12.85 2.25 8.45
CA ASP A 98 13.40 1.33 9.46
C ASP A 98 14.10 2.07 10.63
#